data_AF-A0A8T8E3B4-F1
#
_entry.id   AF-A0A8T8E3B4-F1
#
_cell.length_a   1.000
_cell.length_b   1.000
_cell.length_c   1.000
_cell.angle_alpha   90.00
_cell.angle_beta   90.00
_cell.angle_gamma   90.00
#
_symmetry.space_group_name_H-M   'P 1'
#
loop_
_entity.id
_entity.type
_entity.pdbx_description
1 polymer ?
#
loop_
_entity_poly.entity_id
_entity_poly.type
_entity_poly.pdbx_seq_one_letter_code
_entity_poly.pdbx_strand_id
1 'polypeptide(L)'
;MSLPPAALPDAGCPPPLRARVERYTNQGGLIGAFTYALTVLETDDETLAAATASIPTNLFVTSSLHDDAIDESGDWNATDSKRRLNERITLGDLVFTNVVEAARSLPANADLTPVLETVRQIGRGQLAEDHLEPSTATLEDAVARVDARGAVWGDLAVALVDAVADYSETQCEMLRRLTRNGMFVLTVVDDVEDLPADVANGVANVPRALYDGDLSTRESPAAVVDAFLGSDAPDRLEAILAERRTALGADARAFAATLDRPETDVLAAVRRALSWYCDTVCSVPVEATVPPERQRRVRAELVDDEASTRRTLASAIAELPLETGSLPVDLDAVIDTVVELPAAPLADVLSMVTHVATIADDVMSTSLADALDVLERRASTPQS
;
A
#
# COMPACT_ATOMS: atom_id res chain seq x y z
N MET A 1 -26.00 7.65 -7.86
CA MET A 1 -26.31 6.25 -8.20
C MET A 1 -25.08 5.48 -7.77
N SER A 2 -25.11 4.87 -6.59
CA SER A 2 -23.91 4.29 -5.96
C SER A 2 -23.41 3.12 -6.79
N LEU A 3 -22.23 3.24 -7.39
CA LEU A 3 -21.50 2.06 -7.88
C LEU A 3 -21.25 1.18 -6.66
N PRO A 4 -21.65 -0.11 -6.67
CA PRO A 4 -21.38 -0.97 -5.54
C PRO A 4 -19.87 -1.23 -5.50
N PRO A 5 -19.21 -0.88 -4.40
CA PRO A 5 -17.93 -1.45 -4.08
C PRO A 5 -18.17 -2.73 -3.29
N ALA A 6 -17.28 -3.69 -3.44
CA ALA A 6 -17.31 -4.93 -2.68
C ALA A 6 -18.61 -5.74 -2.82
N ALA A 7 -18.68 -6.55 -3.88
CA ALA A 7 -19.38 -7.82 -3.76
C ALA A 7 -18.41 -8.93 -4.16
N LEU A 8 -17.61 -9.37 -3.19
CA LEU A 8 -17.40 -10.80 -3.06
C LEU A 8 -18.77 -11.48 -3.23
N PRO A 9 -18.89 -12.58 -3.98
CA PRO A 9 -20.14 -13.33 -3.96
C PRO A 9 -20.43 -13.75 -2.51
N ASP A 10 -21.32 -13.04 -1.82
CA ASP A 10 -21.66 -13.28 -0.41
C ASP A 10 -22.14 -14.72 -0.21
N ALA A 11 -22.78 -15.27 -1.24
CA ALA A 11 -23.19 -16.66 -1.33
C ALA A 11 -22.06 -17.51 -1.94
N GLY A 12 -21.21 -18.09 -1.09
CA GLY A 12 -20.38 -19.26 -1.47
C GLY A 12 -18.87 -19.14 -1.24
N CYS A 13 -18.35 -17.96 -0.87
CA CYS A 13 -16.94 -17.83 -0.53
C CYS A 13 -16.62 -18.46 0.85
N PRO A 14 -15.69 -19.44 0.95
CA PRO A 14 -15.29 -20.01 2.24
C PRO A 14 -14.76 -18.92 3.20
N PRO A 15 -15.04 -18.98 4.51
CA PRO A 15 -14.61 -17.95 5.46
C PRO A 15 -13.10 -17.60 5.42
N PRO A 16 -12.17 -18.57 5.29
CA PRO A 16 -10.74 -18.25 5.18
C PRO A 16 -10.39 -17.47 3.90
N LEU A 17 -11.05 -17.79 2.78
CA LEU A 17 -10.84 -17.09 1.51
C LEU A 17 -11.44 -15.68 1.56
N ARG A 18 -12.61 -15.52 2.19
CA ARG A 18 -13.22 -14.21 2.45
C ARG A 18 -12.29 -13.30 3.25
N ALA A 19 -11.79 -13.78 4.40
CA ALA A 19 -10.87 -13.00 5.24
C ALA A 19 -9.60 -12.58 4.48
N ARG A 20 -9.12 -13.42 3.57
CA ARG A 20 -7.96 -13.10 2.73
C ARG A 20 -8.26 -12.01 1.71
N VAL A 21 -9.41 -12.09 1.03
CA VAL A 21 -9.85 -11.06 0.08
C VAL A 21 -10.09 -9.73 0.79
N GLU A 22 -10.69 -9.74 1.98
CA GLU A 22 -10.89 -8.55 2.80
C GLU A 22 -9.53 -7.87 3.11
N ARG A 23 -8.50 -8.65 3.47
CA ARG A 23 -7.14 -8.10 3.65
C ARG A 23 -6.58 -7.45 2.40
N TYR A 24 -6.65 -8.13 1.24
CA TYR A 24 -6.17 -7.55 -0.02
C TYR A 24 -6.98 -6.32 -0.44
N THR A 25 -8.27 -6.30 -0.13
CA THR A 25 -9.15 -5.15 -0.42
C THR A 25 -8.76 -3.96 0.45
N ASN A 26 -8.47 -4.18 1.73
CA ASN A 26 -7.98 -3.14 2.64
C ASN A 26 -6.64 -2.57 2.16
N GLN A 27 -5.69 -3.41 1.73
CA GLN A 27 -4.40 -2.96 1.20
C GLN A 27 -4.53 -2.22 -0.14
N GLY A 28 -5.16 -2.84 -1.15
CA GLY A 28 -5.39 -2.23 -2.46
C GLY A 28 -6.26 -0.97 -2.41
N GLY A 29 -7.09 -0.85 -1.38
CA GLY A 29 -7.90 0.32 -1.08
C GLY A 29 -7.07 1.58 -0.79
N LEU A 30 -5.85 1.44 -0.27
CA LEU A 30 -4.97 2.59 0.00
C LEU A 30 -4.45 3.22 -1.29
N ILE A 31 -4.09 2.41 -2.28
CA ILE A 31 -3.73 2.88 -3.63
C ILE A 31 -4.96 3.53 -4.29
N GLY A 32 -6.15 2.95 -4.08
CA GLY A 32 -7.42 3.53 -4.48
C GLY A 32 -7.65 4.90 -3.84
N ALA A 33 -7.44 5.05 -2.54
CA ALA A 33 -7.63 6.30 -1.82
C ALA A 33 -6.68 7.41 -2.32
N PHE A 34 -5.42 7.06 -2.62
CA PHE A 34 -4.48 7.96 -3.28
C PHE A 34 -5.01 8.44 -4.65
N THR A 35 -5.47 7.50 -5.48
CA THR A 35 -6.06 7.77 -6.80
C THR A 35 -7.32 8.64 -6.67
N TYR A 36 -8.16 8.36 -5.67
CA TYR A 36 -9.39 9.11 -5.38
C TYR A 36 -9.06 10.55 -5.02
N ALA A 37 -8.14 10.76 -4.08
CA ALA A 37 -7.79 12.10 -3.59
C ALA A 37 -7.31 13.00 -4.73
N LEU A 38 -6.41 12.51 -5.58
CA LEU A 38 -5.90 13.26 -6.73
C LEU A 38 -6.98 13.51 -7.78
N THR A 39 -7.81 12.52 -8.08
CA THR A 39 -8.91 12.69 -9.05
C THR A 39 -9.91 13.76 -8.58
N VAL A 40 -10.34 13.68 -7.32
CA VAL A 40 -11.26 14.66 -6.72
C VAL A 40 -10.64 16.05 -6.62
N LEU A 41 -9.35 16.15 -6.29
CA LEU A 41 -8.68 17.44 -6.14
C LEU A 41 -8.74 18.27 -7.42
N GLU A 42 -8.63 17.63 -8.59
CA GLU A 42 -8.70 18.34 -9.88
C GLU A 42 -10.09 18.42 -10.48
N THR A 43 -10.91 17.38 -10.32
CA THR A 43 -12.19 17.28 -11.04
C THR A 43 -13.40 17.68 -10.20
N ASP A 44 -13.27 17.66 -8.86
CA ASP A 44 -14.36 17.77 -7.89
C ASP A 44 -15.51 16.75 -8.11
N ASP A 45 -15.26 15.65 -8.83
CA ASP A 45 -16.24 14.61 -9.15
C ASP A 45 -15.98 13.33 -8.34
N GLU A 46 -16.77 13.14 -7.28
CA GLU A 46 -16.69 11.95 -6.41
C GLU A 46 -17.11 10.65 -7.11
N THR A 47 -17.98 10.73 -8.13
CA THR A 47 -18.39 9.54 -8.89
C THR A 47 -17.27 9.07 -9.79
N LEU A 48 -16.63 10.00 -10.50
CA LEU A 48 -15.45 9.74 -11.32
C LEU A 48 -14.29 9.23 -10.47
N ALA A 49 -14.03 9.87 -9.33
CA ALA A 49 -12.97 9.45 -8.42
C ALA A 49 -13.21 8.06 -7.84
N ALA A 50 -14.45 7.73 -7.45
CA ALA A 50 -14.79 6.39 -6.98
C ALA A 50 -14.58 5.33 -8.07
N ALA A 51 -14.97 5.61 -9.31
CA ALA A 51 -14.75 4.69 -10.44
C ALA A 51 -13.25 4.50 -10.71
N THR A 52 -12.49 5.60 -10.75
CA THR A 52 -11.05 5.59 -11.01
C THR A 52 -10.29 4.86 -9.90
N ALA A 53 -10.62 5.13 -8.63
CA ALA A 53 -10.03 4.50 -7.44
C ALA A 53 -10.39 3.00 -7.31
N SER A 54 -11.55 2.58 -7.80
CA SER A 54 -11.95 1.16 -7.77
C SER A 54 -11.08 0.28 -8.67
N ILE A 55 -10.47 0.83 -9.73
CA ILE A 55 -9.62 0.07 -10.66
C ILE A 55 -8.39 -0.50 -9.95
N PRO A 56 -7.48 0.29 -9.34
CA PRO A 56 -6.29 -0.23 -8.69
C PRO A 56 -6.64 -1.09 -7.47
N THR A 57 -7.71 -0.77 -6.73
CA THR A 57 -8.17 -1.57 -5.60
C THR A 57 -8.58 -2.99 -6.02
N ASN A 58 -9.42 -3.14 -7.04
CA ASN A 58 -9.85 -4.46 -7.50
C ASN A 58 -8.73 -5.20 -8.27
N LEU A 59 -7.87 -4.47 -8.99
CA LEU A 59 -6.69 -5.05 -9.63
C LEU A 59 -5.72 -5.64 -8.62
N PHE A 60 -5.48 -4.96 -7.50
CA PHE A 60 -4.62 -5.46 -6.44
C PHE A 60 -5.15 -6.78 -5.89
N VAL A 61 -6.44 -6.85 -5.54
CA VAL A 61 -7.09 -8.09 -5.08
C VAL A 61 -6.98 -9.21 -6.12
N THR A 62 -7.21 -8.90 -7.40
CA THR A 62 -7.06 -9.86 -8.51
C THR A 62 -5.64 -10.40 -8.55
N SER A 63 -4.65 -9.51 -8.55
CA SER A 63 -3.24 -9.84 -8.63
C SER A 63 -2.82 -10.71 -7.44
N SER A 64 -3.15 -10.31 -6.20
CA SER A 64 -2.78 -11.05 -5.00
C SER A 64 -3.41 -12.45 -4.94
N LEU A 65 -4.64 -12.62 -5.44
CA LEU A 65 -5.27 -13.95 -5.51
C LEU A 65 -4.62 -14.86 -6.57
N HIS A 66 -4.19 -14.28 -7.69
CA HIS A 66 -3.49 -15.02 -8.74
C HIS A 66 -2.06 -15.36 -8.32
N ASP A 67 -1.37 -14.42 -7.68
CA ASP A 67 -0.05 -14.57 -7.07
C ASP A 67 -0.04 -15.69 -6.03
N ASP A 68 -0.96 -15.65 -5.06
CA ASP A 68 -1.19 -16.72 -4.09
C ASP A 68 -1.41 -18.11 -4.73
N ALA A 69 -1.98 -18.16 -5.93
CA ALA A 69 -2.22 -19.41 -6.64
C ALA A 69 -0.97 -19.89 -7.39
N ILE A 70 -0.14 -18.98 -7.89
CA ILE A 70 1.16 -19.28 -8.52
C ILE A 70 2.13 -19.81 -7.46
N ASP A 71 2.23 -19.11 -6.33
CA ASP A 71 3.20 -19.41 -5.27
C ASP A 71 2.79 -20.57 -4.37
N GLU A 72 1.59 -21.11 -4.59
CA GLU A 72 0.96 -22.05 -3.69
C GLU A 72 1.07 -21.54 -2.23
N SER A 73 0.61 -20.31 -1.94
CA SER A 73 0.77 -19.70 -0.62
C SER A 73 -0.24 -20.23 0.43
N GLY A 74 0.19 -20.46 1.67
CA GLY A 74 -0.64 -20.90 2.81
C GLY A 74 -0.61 -22.42 3.10
N ASP A 75 -1.45 -22.91 4.02
CA ASP A 75 -1.42 -24.33 4.43
C ASP A 75 -2.13 -25.25 3.43
N TRP A 76 -1.38 -25.81 2.48
CA TRP A 76 -1.90 -26.78 1.51
C TRP A 76 -1.84 -28.19 2.04
N ASN A 77 -2.99 -28.83 2.23
CA ASN A 77 -3.03 -30.28 2.22
C ASN A 77 -3.12 -30.76 0.75
N ALA A 78 -2.43 -31.85 0.42
CA ALA A 78 -2.34 -32.35 -0.96
C ALA A 78 -3.71 -32.74 -1.57
N THR A 79 -4.73 -32.98 -0.73
CA THR A 79 -6.09 -33.32 -1.15
C THR A 79 -6.94 -32.12 -1.59
N ASP A 80 -6.65 -30.92 -1.10
CA ASP A 80 -7.43 -29.70 -1.36
C ASP A 80 -6.77 -28.76 -2.39
N SER A 81 -5.57 -29.07 -2.88
CA SER A 81 -4.80 -28.13 -3.70
C SER A 81 -5.50 -27.71 -4.98
N LYS A 82 -5.97 -28.67 -5.79
CA LYS A 82 -6.72 -28.35 -7.01
C LYS A 82 -7.95 -27.47 -6.74
N ARG A 83 -8.64 -27.70 -5.62
CA ARG A 83 -9.82 -26.92 -5.25
C ARG A 83 -9.42 -25.48 -4.90
N ARG A 84 -8.41 -25.31 -4.05
CA ARG A 84 -7.96 -23.98 -3.60
C ARG A 84 -7.37 -23.15 -4.74
N LEU A 85 -6.62 -23.76 -5.66
CA LEU A 85 -6.15 -23.11 -6.88
C LEU A 85 -7.33 -22.58 -7.71
N ASN A 86 -8.33 -23.44 -7.95
CA ASN A 86 -9.52 -23.04 -8.71
C ASN A 86 -10.31 -21.92 -8.01
N GLU A 87 -10.46 -21.99 -6.67
CA GLU A 87 -11.16 -20.97 -5.90
C GLU A 87 -10.46 -19.61 -6.01
N ARG A 88 -9.13 -19.55 -5.90
CA ARG A 88 -8.34 -18.32 -5.99
C ARG A 88 -8.36 -17.70 -7.39
N ILE A 89 -8.07 -18.50 -8.43
CA ILE A 89 -8.08 -18.02 -9.82
C ILE A 89 -9.46 -17.53 -10.21
N THR A 90 -10.50 -18.35 -9.96
CA THR A 90 -11.88 -17.99 -10.32
C THR A 90 -12.34 -16.74 -9.58
N LEU A 91 -12.01 -16.62 -8.29
CA LEU A 91 -12.39 -15.43 -7.53
C LEU A 91 -11.64 -14.18 -8.00
N GLY A 92 -10.34 -14.30 -8.31
CA GLY A 92 -9.57 -13.22 -8.92
C GLY A 92 -10.20 -12.76 -10.24
N ASP A 93 -10.57 -13.69 -11.12
CA ASP A 93 -11.23 -13.37 -12.39
C ASP A 93 -12.59 -12.70 -12.20
N LEU A 94 -13.35 -13.13 -11.18
CA LEU A 94 -14.61 -12.48 -10.82
C LEU A 94 -14.39 -11.06 -10.31
N VAL A 95 -13.39 -10.84 -9.47
CA VAL A 95 -13.03 -9.48 -9.00
C VAL A 95 -12.55 -8.61 -10.16
N PHE A 96 -11.80 -9.17 -11.12
CA PHE A 96 -11.38 -8.45 -12.33
C PHE A 96 -12.57 -7.93 -13.16
N THR A 97 -13.73 -8.59 -13.11
CA THR A 97 -14.93 -8.05 -13.78
C THR A 97 -15.35 -6.69 -13.21
N ASN A 98 -15.12 -6.42 -11.91
CA ASN A 98 -15.37 -5.11 -11.30
C ASN A 98 -14.42 -4.04 -11.87
N VAL A 99 -13.18 -4.40 -12.21
CA VAL A 99 -12.23 -3.51 -12.88
C VAL A 99 -12.79 -3.08 -14.24
N VAL A 100 -13.34 -4.03 -14.99
CA VAL A 100 -13.95 -3.75 -16.31
C VAL A 100 -15.17 -2.84 -16.17
N GLU A 101 -16.03 -3.04 -15.18
CA GLU A 101 -17.19 -2.16 -14.95
C GLU A 101 -16.80 -0.76 -14.48
N ALA A 102 -15.76 -0.66 -13.62
CA ALA A 102 -15.21 0.63 -13.21
C ALA A 102 -14.62 1.39 -14.41
N ALA A 103 -13.84 0.71 -15.26
CA ALA A 103 -13.28 1.28 -16.49
C ALA A 103 -14.36 1.75 -17.48
N ARG A 104 -15.48 1.02 -17.60
CA ARG A 104 -16.63 1.43 -18.42
C ARG A 104 -17.35 2.67 -17.90
N SER A 105 -17.18 2.98 -16.61
CA SER A 105 -17.78 4.15 -15.97
C SER A 105 -16.92 5.41 -16.14
N LEU A 106 -15.71 5.28 -16.71
CA LEU A 106 -14.85 6.42 -17.02
C LEU A 106 -15.34 7.18 -18.28
N PRO A 107 -14.97 8.45 -18.44
CA PRO A 107 -15.32 9.24 -19.63
C PRO A 107 -14.86 8.55 -20.91
N ALA A 108 -15.69 8.61 -21.97
CA ALA A 108 -15.41 7.94 -23.23
C ALA A 108 -14.14 8.44 -23.94
N ASN A 109 -13.64 9.62 -23.57
CA ASN A 109 -12.41 10.23 -24.07
C ASN A 109 -11.19 10.01 -23.16
N ALA A 110 -11.32 9.29 -22.04
CA ALA A 110 -10.19 8.95 -21.19
C ALA A 110 -9.25 8.01 -21.94
N ASP A 111 -7.96 8.37 -22.06
CA ASP A 111 -6.97 7.50 -22.70
C ASP A 111 -6.47 6.45 -21.71
N LEU A 112 -7.01 5.23 -21.82
CA LEU A 112 -6.61 4.09 -21.00
C LEU A 112 -5.42 3.32 -21.59
N THR A 113 -4.80 3.79 -22.69
CA THR A 113 -3.65 3.09 -23.29
C THR A 113 -2.49 2.94 -22.30
N PRO A 114 -2.07 3.99 -21.55
CA PRO A 114 -1.02 3.85 -20.54
C PRO A 114 -1.43 2.93 -19.39
N VAL A 115 -2.69 3.02 -18.93
CA VAL A 115 -3.26 2.16 -17.87
C VAL A 115 -3.23 0.68 -18.27
N LEU A 116 -3.62 0.36 -19.50
CA LEU A 116 -3.57 -1.02 -19.98
C LEU A 116 -2.14 -1.54 -20.10
N GLU A 117 -1.18 -0.66 -20.40
CA GLU A 117 0.23 -1.05 -20.46
C GLU A 117 0.81 -1.32 -19.07
N THR A 118 0.47 -0.52 -18.05
CA THR A 118 0.88 -0.81 -16.66
C THR A 118 0.28 -2.12 -16.15
N VAL A 119 -0.99 -2.41 -16.48
CA VAL A 119 -1.61 -3.72 -16.18
C VAL A 119 -0.86 -4.88 -16.85
N ARG A 120 -0.43 -4.72 -18.10
CA ARG A 120 0.40 -5.74 -18.78
C ARG A 120 1.79 -5.86 -18.15
N GLN A 121 2.38 -4.75 -17.70
CA GLN A 121 3.66 -4.75 -17.02
C GLN A 121 3.60 -5.51 -15.70
N ILE A 122 2.53 -5.36 -14.90
CA ILE A 122 2.29 -6.18 -13.70
C ILE A 122 2.34 -7.67 -14.06
N GLY A 123 1.55 -8.09 -15.06
CA GLY A 123 1.53 -9.51 -15.48
C GLY A 123 2.85 -10.01 -16.05
N ARG A 124 3.59 -9.19 -16.81
CA ARG A 124 4.93 -9.55 -17.32
C ARG A 124 5.97 -9.63 -16.20
N GLY A 125 5.88 -8.74 -15.21
CA GLY A 125 6.74 -8.74 -14.03
C GLY A 125 6.60 -10.05 -13.27
N GLN A 126 5.36 -10.50 -13.05
CA GLN A 126 5.07 -11.79 -12.41
C GLN A 126 5.71 -12.97 -13.16
N LEU A 127 5.56 -13.02 -14.49
CA LEU A 127 6.14 -14.10 -15.30
C LEU A 127 7.68 -14.04 -15.39
N ALA A 128 8.28 -12.88 -15.16
CA ALA A 128 9.72 -12.71 -15.22
C ALA A 128 10.43 -13.18 -13.95
N GLU A 129 9.72 -13.38 -12.83
CA GLU A 129 10.32 -13.86 -11.58
C GLU A 129 10.95 -15.25 -11.75
N ASP A 130 10.33 -16.11 -12.57
CA ASP A 130 10.85 -17.43 -12.95
C ASP A 130 12.19 -17.37 -13.73
N HIS A 131 12.62 -16.20 -14.18
CA HIS A 131 13.78 -16.03 -15.06
C HIS A 131 15.01 -15.45 -14.36
N LEU A 132 14.88 -14.95 -13.14
CA LEU A 132 16.00 -14.38 -12.38
C LEU A 132 16.53 -15.39 -11.36
N GLU A 133 17.69 -15.98 -11.67
CA GLU A 133 18.33 -16.98 -10.81
C GLU A 133 18.85 -16.34 -9.50
N PRO A 134 18.28 -16.67 -8.32
CA PRO A 134 18.56 -15.96 -7.07
C PRO A 134 20.00 -16.07 -6.61
N SER A 135 20.66 -17.18 -6.92
CA SER A 135 22.06 -17.43 -6.52
C SER A 135 23.07 -16.55 -7.28
N THR A 136 22.64 -15.90 -8.36
CA THR A 136 23.50 -15.05 -9.21
C THR A 136 23.00 -13.62 -9.37
N ALA A 137 21.78 -13.32 -8.90
CA ALA A 137 21.19 -12.00 -8.99
C ALA A 137 22.02 -10.98 -8.22
N THR A 138 22.36 -9.88 -8.88
CA THR A 138 23.05 -8.76 -8.24
C THR A 138 22.05 -7.88 -7.48
N LEU A 139 22.56 -6.98 -6.64
CA LEU A 139 21.73 -5.93 -6.03
C LEU A 139 21.03 -5.07 -7.08
N GLU A 140 21.70 -4.78 -8.20
CA GLU A 140 21.11 -4.02 -9.31
C GLU A 140 19.93 -4.77 -9.94
N ASP A 141 20.07 -6.09 -10.14
CA ASP A 141 18.99 -6.93 -10.66
C ASP A 141 17.79 -6.97 -9.69
N ALA A 142 18.05 -7.13 -8.39
CA ALA A 142 17.00 -7.15 -7.37
C ALA A 142 16.29 -5.80 -7.24
N VAL A 143 17.02 -4.68 -7.33
CA VAL A 143 16.44 -3.33 -7.35
C VAL A 143 15.61 -3.11 -8.62
N ALA A 144 16.12 -3.51 -9.79
CA ALA A 144 15.40 -3.40 -11.05
C ALA A 144 14.12 -4.25 -11.04
N ARG A 145 14.11 -5.41 -10.37
CA ARG A 145 12.91 -6.22 -10.13
C ARG A 145 11.88 -5.45 -9.32
N VAL A 146 12.28 -4.86 -8.19
CA VAL A 146 11.37 -4.06 -7.34
C VAL A 146 10.79 -2.88 -8.13
N ASP A 147 11.63 -2.19 -8.90
CA ASP A 147 11.17 -1.07 -9.75
C ASP A 147 10.21 -1.54 -10.87
N ALA A 148 10.38 -2.75 -11.40
CA ALA A 148 9.50 -3.30 -12.44
C ALA A 148 8.18 -3.89 -11.90
N ARG A 149 8.15 -4.44 -10.68
CA ARG A 149 6.98 -5.13 -10.08
C ARG A 149 6.26 -4.31 -9.02
N GLY A 150 6.99 -3.73 -8.06
CA GLY A 150 6.38 -2.98 -6.96
C GLY A 150 5.97 -1.58 -7.41
N ALA A 151 6.90 -0.88 -8.08
CA ALA A 151 6.71 0.52 -8.43
C ALA A 151 5.64 0.77 -9.51
N VAL A 152 5.33 -0.25 -10.32
CA VAL A 152 4.30 -0.18 -11.37
C VAL A 152 2.88 0.04 -10.82
N TRP A 153 2.59 -0.33 -9.57
CA TRP A 153 1.31 -0.03 -8.92
C TRP A 153 1.13 1.48 -8.70
N GLY A 154 2.22 2.17 -8.38
CA GLY A 154 2.28 3.62 -8.35
C GLY A 154 2.03 4.22 -9.73
N ASP A 155 2.73 3.71 -10.76
CA ASP A 155 2.56 4.17 -12.13
C ASP A 155 1.14 3.91 -12.66
N LEU A 156 0.47 2.82 -12.25
CA LEU A 156 -0.93 2.54 -12.53
C LEU A 156 -1.85 3.60 -11.92
N ALA A 157 -1.68 3.93 -10.64
CA ALA A 157 -2.47 4.96 -9.96
C ALA A 157 -2.32 6.32 -10.66
N VAL A 158 -1.09 6.71 -11.02
CA VAL A 158 -0.82 7.97 -11.71
C VAL A 158 -1.35 7.95 -13.14
N ALA A 159 -1.20 6.85 -13.88
CA ALA A 159 -1.74 6.72 -15.24
C ALA A 159 -3.28 6.85 -15.28
N LEU A 160 -3.96 6.37 -14.23
CA LEU A 160 -5.40 6.53 -14.10
C LEU A 160 -5.79 7.98 -13.83
N VAL A 161 -5.07 8.66 -12.94
CA VAL A 161 -5.26 10.10 -12.66
C VAL A 161 -5.02 10.91 -13.93
N ASP A 162 -3.91 10.69 -14.63
CA ASP A 162 -3.53 11.33 -15.89
C ASP A 162 -4.60 11.14 -17.00
N ALA A 163 -5.31 10.01 -16.99
CA ALA A 163 -6.34 9.72 -17.97
C ALA A 163 -7.64 10.52 -17.76
N VAL A 164 -7.90 11.05 -16.56
CA VAL A 164 -9.20 11.63 -16.16
C VAL A 164 -9.12 13.02 -15.53
N ALA A 165 -7.94 13.46 -15.10
CA ALA A 165 -7.69 14.73 -14.43
C ALA A 165 -6.68 15.57 -15.20
N ASP A 166 -6.78 16.90 -15.08
CA ASP A 166 -5.98 17.86 -15.85
C ASP A 166 -4.62 18.18 -15.20
N TYR A 167 -3.93 17.18 -14.66
CA TYR A 167 -2.54 17.34 -14.21
C TYR A 167 -1.61 17.53 -15.42
N SER A 168 -0.64 18.43 -15.29
CA SER A 168 0.39 18.59 -16.33
C SER A 168 1.32 17.37 -16.40
N GLU A 169 1.95 17.14 -17.55
CA GLU A 169 2.94 16.06 -17.72
C GLU A 169 4.04 16.10 -16.65
N THR A 170 4.49 17.31 -16.27
CA THR A 170 5.48 17.52 -15.20
C THR A 170 4.94 17.06 -13.84
N GLN A 171 3.68 17.38 -13.51
CA GLN A 171 3.03 16.95 -12.27
C GLN A 171 2.85 15.44 -12.25
N CYS A 172 2.40 14.84 -13.35
CA CYS A 172 2.30 13.38 -13.47
C CYS A 172 3.67 12.71 -13.30
N GLU A 173 4.76 13.27 -13.86
CA GLU A 173 6.10 12.71 -13.65
C GLU A 173 6.61 12.88 -12.22
N MET A 174 6.27 13.98 -11.54
CA MET A 174 6.53 14.14 -10.09
C MET A 174 5.80 13.08 -9.28
N LEU A 175 4.52 12.85 -9.58
CA LEU A 175 3.72 11.81 -8.93
C LEU A 175 4.29 10.42 -9.18
N ARG A 176 4.73 10.09 -10.40
CA ARG A 176 5.38 8.79 -10.69
C ARG A 176 6.64 8.59 -9.86
N ARG A 177 7.51 9.60 -9.73
CA ARG A 177 8.70 9.50 -8.86
C ARG A 177 8.33 9.28 -7.40
N LEU A 178 7.36 10.05 -6.90
CA LEU A 178 6.82 9.92 -5.55
C LEU A 178 6.32 8.48 -5.31
N THR A 179 5.44 7.98 -6.17
CA THR A 179 4.85 6.65 -5.99
C THR A 179 5.88 5.54 -6.18
N ARG A 180 6.85 5.68 -7.09
CA ARG A 180 7.93 4.69 -7.27
C ARG A 180 8.77 4.56 -6.01
N ASN A 181 9.19 5.67 -5.41
CA ASN A 181 9.97 5.64 -4.17
C ASN A 181 9.15 5.05 -3.00
N GLY A 182 7.87 5.40 -2.88
CA GLY A 182 6.98 4.83 -1.86
C GLY A 182 6.80 3.32 -2.01
N MET A 183 6.45 2.86 -3.22
CA MET A 183 6.27 1.43 -3.51
C MET A 183 7.56 0.64 -3.38
N PHE A 184 8.71 1.22 -3.73
CA PHE A 184 10.02 0.58 -3.51
C PHE A 184 10.24 0.29 -2.01
N VAL A 185 10.01 1.30 -1.15
CA VAL A 185 10.16 1.14 0.31
C VAL A 185 9.24 0.04 0.83
N LEU A 186 7.96 0.06 0.44
CA LEU A 186 6.99 -0.94 0.89
C LEU A 186 7.34 -2.34 0.43
N THR A 187 7.74 -2.51 -0.84
CA THR A 187 8.10 -3.83 -1.41
C THR A 187 9.33 -4.41 -0.71
N VAL A 188 10.33 -3.58 -0.42
CA VAL A 188 11.56 -4.04 0.23
C VAL A 188 11.33 -4.38 1.71
N VAL A 189 10.44 -3.65 2.40
CA VAL A 189 10.04 -3.98 3.78
C VAL A 189 9.28 -5.32 3.81
N ASP A 190 8.39 -5.54 2.84
CA ASP A 190 7.68 -6.81 2.65
C ASP A 190 8.64 -7.99 2.36
N ASP A 191 9.60 -7.80 1.43
CA ASP A 191 10.66 -8.78 1.12
C ASP A 191 11.49 -9.18 2.39
N VAL A 192 11.61 -8.30 3.40
CA VAL A 192 12.28 -8.63 4.68
C VAL A 192 11.39 -9.51 5.54
N GLU A 193 10.12 -9.16 5.69
CA GLU A 193 9.15 -9.90 6.50
C GLU A 193 8.96 -11.33 5.98
N ASP A 194 9.03 -11.51 4.66
CA ASP A 194 8.84 -12.77 3.96
C ASP A 194 10.13 -13.47 3.55
N LEU A 195 11.30 -12.97 3.99
CA LEU A 195 12.62 -13.49 3.63
C LEU A 195 12.75 -15.03 3.71
N PRO A 196 12.30 -15.74 4.76
CA PRO A 196 12.41 -17.19 4.80
C PRO A 196 11.56 -17.89 3.75
N ALA A 197 10.36 -17.36 3.45
CA ALA A 197 9.48 -17.89 2.41
C ALA A 197 10.09 -17.62 1.02
N ASP A 198 10.59 -16.41 0.78
CA ASP A 198 11.26 -16.03 -0.46
C ASP A 198 12.53 -16.86 -0.72
N VAL A 199 13.28 -17.20 0.33
CA VAL A 199 14.41 -18.13 0.21
C VAL A 199 13.93 -19.51 -0.22
N ALA A 200 12.86 -20.03 0.39
CA ALA A 200 12.29 -21.34 0.06
C ALA A 200 11.70 -21.38 -1.36
N ASN A 201 11.09 -20.30 -1.80
CA ASN A 201 10.48 -20.15 -3.12
C ASN A 201 11.49 -19.79 -4.22
N GLY A 202 12.74 -19.50 -3.87
CA GLY A 202 13.75 -19.11 -4.85
C GLY A 202 13.47 -17.75 -5.47
N VAL A 203 13.02 -16.77 -4.67
CA VAL A 203 12.80 -15.39 -5.13
C VAL A 203 14.08 -14.58 -5.00
N ALA A 204 14.50 -13.92 -6.08
CA ALA A 204 15.62 -12.98 -6.06
C ALA A 204 15.18 -11.60 -5.55
N ASN A 205 15.44 -11.31 -4.27
CA ASN A 205 15.01 -10.08 -3.61
C ASN A 205 16.19 -9.24 -3.06
N VAL A 206 15.89 -8.00 -2.66
CA VAL A 206 16.92 -7.06 -2.17
C VAL A 206 17.61 -7.56 -0.89
N PRO A 207 16.90 -8.05 0.14
CA PRO A 207 17.54 -8.59 1.34
C PRO A 207 18.52 -9.73 1.04
N ARG A 208 18.18 -10.66 0.15
CA ARG A 208 19.07 -11.76 -0.27
C ARG A 208 20.29 -11.24 -1.02
N ALA A 209 20.12 -10.29 -1.95
CA ALA A 209 21.21 -9.72 -2.74
C ALA A 209 22.21 -8.90 -1.90
N LEU A 210 21.77 -8.40 -0.74
CA LEU A 210 22.65 -7.72 0.22
C LEU A 210 23.41 -8.66 1.15
N TYR A 211 22.94 -9.90 1.31
CA TYR A 211 23.61 -10.87 2.14
C TYR A 211 24.81 -11.48 1.41
N ASP A 212 26.02 -11.31 1.95
CA ASP A 212 27.28 -11.75 1.32
C ASP A 212 27.50 -13.29 1.33
N GLY A 213 26.45 -14.08 1.59
CA GLY A 213 26.49 -15.55 1.58
C GLY A 213 25.29 -16.15 0.85
N ASP A 214 25.10 -17.47 1.01
CA ASP A 214 23.97 -18.17 0.39
C ASP A 214 22.96 -18.61 1.45
N LEU A 215 21.85 -17.87 1.56
CA LEU A 215 20.75 -18.19 2.48
C LEU A 215 20.02 -19.49 2.09
N SER A 216 20.11 -19.96 0.85
CA SER A 216 19.46 -21.21 0.42
C SER A 216 20.14 -22.46 0.99
N THR A 217 21.37 -22.32 1.50
CA THR A 217 22.10 -23.41 2.17
C THR A 217 21.66 -23.65 3.61
N ARG A 218 20.77 -22.80 4.15
CA ARG A 218 20.31 -22.89 5.54
C ARG A 218 19.26 -23.98 5.69
N GLU A 219 19.41 -24.79 6.73
CA GLU A 219 18.58 -25.99 6.94
C GLU A 219 17.17 -25.68 7.49
N SER A 220 16.89 -24.44 7.90
CA SER A 220 15.59 -24.05 8.46
C SER A 220 15.30 -22.56 8.26
N PRO A 221 14.01 -22.14 8.30
CA PRO A 221 13.62 -20.73 8.32
C PRO A 221 14.31 -19.93 9.44
N ALA A 222 14.40 -20.49 10.65
CA ALA A 222 15.08 -19.82 11.76
C ALA A 222 16.58 -19.59 11.47
N ALA A 223 17.26 -20.54 10.82
CA ALA A 223 18.66 -20.39 10.44
C ALA A 223 18.87 -19.36 9.31
N VAL A 224 17.87 -19.14 8.44
CA VAL A 224 17.86 -18.03 7.48
C VAL A 224 17.81 -16.69 8.22
N VAL A 225 16.88 -16.56 9.17
CA VAL A 225 16.70 -15.36 9.98
C VAL A 225 17.95 -15.03 10.79
N ASP A 226 18.48 -15.98 11.56
CA ASP A 226 19.68 -15.78 12.37
C ASP A 226 20.88 -15.35 11.52
N ALA A 227 21.03 -15.93 10.33
CA ALA A 227 22.11 -15.59 9.42
C ALA A 227 21.98 -14.18 8.85
N PHE A 228 20.76 -13.77 8.46
CA PHE A 228 20.49 -12.43 7.94
C PHE A 228 20.64 -11.36 9.02
N LEU A 229 20.00 -11.55 10.19
CA LEU A 229 20.07 -10.63 11.32
C LEU A 229 21.49 -10.51 11.89
N GLY A 230 22.29 -11.59 11.82
CA GLY A 230 23.69 -11.59 12.26
C GLY A 230 24.70 -11.00 11.25
N SER A 231 24.23 -10.51 10.10
CA SER A 231 25.06 -9.91 9.04
C SER A 231 25.00 -8.38 9.05
N ASP A 232 25.73 -7.73 8.13
CA ASP A 232 25.64 -6.29 7.88
C ASP A 232 24.54 -5.91 6.87
N ALA A 233 23.79 -6.90 6.35
CA ALA A 233 22.73 -6.66 5.36
C ALA A 233 21.59 -5.78 5.89
N PRO A 234 21.10 -5.91 7.15
CA PRO A 234 20.08 -5.01 7.71
C PRO A 234 20.52 -3.53 7.73
N ASP A 235 21.76 -3.25 8.14
CA ASP A 235 22.30 -1.88 8.18
C ASP A 235 22.42 -1.28 6.76
N ARG A 236 22.87 -2.09 5.80
CA ARG A 236 22.95 -1.69 4.39
C ARG A 236 21.56 -1.45 3.80
N LEU A 237 20.58 -2.25 4.20
CA LEU A 237 19.19 -2.10 3.79
C LEU A 237 18.58 -0.81 4.35
N GLU A 238 18.84 -0.49 5.61
CA GLU A 238 18.41 0.76 6.22
C GLU A 238 18.93 1.97 5.44
N ALA A 239 20.20 1.95 5.02
CA ALA A 239 20.78 3.03 4.22
C ALA A 239 20.07 3.22 2.86
N ILE A 240 19.74 2.13 2.16
CA ILE A 240 19.01 2.16 0.88
C ILE A 240 17.59 2.71 1.10
N LEU A 241 16.89 2.23 2.13
CA LEU A 241 15.55 2.70 2.44
C LEU A 241 15.54 4.17 2.89
N ALA A 242 16.53 4.62 3.64
CA ALA A 242 16.68 6.02 4.05
C ALA A 242 16.88 6.96 2.86
N GLU A 243 17.66 6.55 1.85
CA GLU A 243 17.82 7.30 0.60
C GLU A 243 16.48 7.44 -0.13
N ARG A 244 15.73 6.33 -0.28
CA ARG A 244 14.43 6.31 -0.96
C ARG A 244 13.35 7.10 -0.21
N ARG A 245 13.35 7.05 1.12
CA ARG A 245 12.47 7.87 1.98
C ARG A 245 12.79 9.36 1.85
N THR A 246 14.07 9.73 1.80
CA THR A 246 14.50 11.12 1.58
C THR A 246 14.03 11.63 0.21
N ALA A 247 14.20 10.82 -0.83
CA ALA A 247 13.72 11.13 -2.18
C ALA A 247 12.19 11.27 -2.21
N LEU A 248 11.46 10.35 -1.58
CA LEU A 248 10.01 10.41 -1.42
C LEU A 248 9.54 11.72 -0.77
N GLY A 249 10.18 12.14 0.33
CA GLY A 249 9.88 13.40 1.01
C GLY A 249 10.19 14.64 0.18
N ALA A 250 11.25 14.59 -0.63
CA ALA A 250 11.58 15.67 -1.56
C ALA A 250 10.58 15.75 -2.73
N ASP A 251 10.21 14.62 -3.34
CA ASP A 251 9.24 14.56 -4.42
C ASP A 251 7.84 15.01 -3.96
N ALA A 252 7.41 14.61 -2.75
CA ALA A 252 6.15 15.06 -2.16
C ALA A 252 6.09 16.58 -1.98
N ARG A 253 7.14 17.20 -1.43
CA ARG A 253 7.22 18.66 -1.30
C ARG A 253 7.30 19.36 -2.65
N ALA A 254 8.04 18.79 -3.60
CA ALA A 254 8.14 19.34 -4.94
C ALA A 254 6.78 19.32 -5.65
N PHE A 255 6.03 18.21 -5.58
CA PHE A 255 4.68 18.11 -6.12
C PHE A 255 3.72 19.08 -5.43
N ALA A 256 3.70 19.12 -4.09
CA ALA A 256 2.85 20.04 -3.34
C ALA A 256 3.08 21.50 -3.74
N ALA A 257 4.33 21.90 -3.98
CA ALA A 257 4.67 23.26 -4.43
C ALA A 257 4.15 23.61 -5.85
N THR A 258 3.71 22.62 -6.63
CA THR A 258 3.08 22.84 -7.94
C THR A 258 1.55 22.91 -7.91
N LEU A 259 0.93 22.54 -6.78
CA LEU A 259 -0.52 22.55 -6.66
C LEU A 259 -1.01 24.00 -6.58
N ASP A 260 -1.83 24.41 -7.56
CA ASP A 260 -2.55 25.69 -7.52
C ASP A 260 -3.88 25.53 -6.74
N ARG A 261 -3.78 24.95 -5.53
CA ARG A 261 -4.92 24.63 -4.65
C ARG A 261 -4.58 25.04 -3.22
N PRO A 262 -5.52 25.67 -2.49
CA PRO A 262 -5.32 25.95 -1.07
C PRO A 262 -5.29 24.64 -0.27
N GLU A 263 -4.61 24.65 0.88
CA GLU A 263 -4.47 23.50 1.77
C GLU A 263 -5.84 22.97 2.26
N THR A 264 -6.85 23.85 2.32
CA THR A 264 -8.24 23.47 2.63
C THR A 264 -8.83 22.52 1.60
N ASP A 265 -8.50 22.68 0.32
CA ASP A 265 -9.02 21.85 -0.76
C ASP A 265 -8.30 20.51 -0.78
N VAL A 266 -6.99 20.52 -0.50
CA VAL A 266 -6.21 19.29 -0.28
C VAL A 266 -6.77 18.49 0.89
N LEU A 267 -7.02 19.14 2.04
CA LEU A 267 -7.63 18.49 3.21
C LEU A 267 -9.02 17.93 2.87
N ALA A 268 -9.83 18.67 2.11
CA ALA A 268 -11.15 18.21 1.67
C ALA A 268 -11.07 17.00 0.73
N ALA A 269 -10.11 16.97 -0.19
CA ALA A 269 -9.87 15.83 -1.07
C ALA A 269 -9.40 14.59 -0.30
N VAL A 270 -8.43 14.74 0.62
CA VAL A 270 -7.96 13.67 1.51
C VAL A 270 -9.11 13.14 2.38
N ARG A 271 -9.92 14.02 2.98
CA ARG A 271 -11.09 13.62 3.77
C ARG A 271 -12.05 12.79 2.94
N ARG A 272 -12.39 13.23 1.73
CA ARG A 272 -13.31 12.50 0.83
C ARG A 272 -12.74 11.13 0.43
N ALA A 273 -11.44 11.05 0.13
CA ALA A 273 -10.78 9.80 -0.19
C ALA A 273 -10.77 8.81 0.99
N LEU A 274 -10.49 9.30 2.20
CA LEU A 274 -10.50 8.49 3.41
C LEU A 274 -11.93 8.05 3.78
N SER A 275 -12.93 8.92 3.62
CA SER A 275 -14.34 8.54 3.81
C SER A 275 -14.76 7.49 2.80
N TRP A 276 -14.40 7.64 1.52
CA TRP A 276 -14.58 6.59 0.52
C TRP A 276 -13.92 5.31 1.00
N TYR A 277 -12.62 5.30 1.30
CA TYR A 277 -11.94 4.10 1.77
C TYR A 277 -12.65 3.43 2.97
N CYS A 278 -12.98 4.19 4.02
CA CYS A 278 -13.57 3.64 5.24
C CYS A 278 -15.01 3.14 5.04
N ASP A 279 -15.84 3.86 4.29
CA ASP A 279 -17.27 3.55 4.14
C ASP A 279 -17.53 2.47 3.08
N THR A 280 -16.57 2.30 2.18
CA THR A 280 -16.81 1.73 0.84
C THR A 280 -15.90 0.53 0.58
N VAL A 281 -14.66 0.55 1.09
CA VAL A 281 -13.63 -0.44 0.76
C VAL A 281 -13.21 -1.24 2.00
N CYS A 282 -12.91 -0.54 3.10
CA CYS A 282 -12.40 -1.15 4.32
C CYS A 282 -13.44 -2.08 4.94
N SER A 283 -13.06 -3.34 5.18
CA SER A 283 -13.93 -4.31 5.84
C SER A 283 -14.05 -4.08 7.35
N VAL A 284 -13.19 -3.26 7.94
CA VAL A 284 -13.15 -2.99 9.38
C VAL A 284 -13.77 -1.62 9.66
N PRO A 285 -14.81 -1.53 10.51
CA PRO A 285 -15.42 -0.25 10.83
C PRO A 285 -14.47 0.64 11.64
N VAL A 286 -14.55 1.96 11.44
CA VAL A 286 -13.69 2.95 12.12
C VAL A 286 -13.73 2.81 13.63
N GLU A 287 -14.89 2.52 14.21
CA GLU A 287 -15.08 2.38 15.66
C GLU A 287 -14.30 1.21 16.27
N ALA A 288 -13.88 0.23 15.46
CA ALA A 288 -13.10 -0.91 15.93
C ALA A 288 -11.67 -0.51 16.31
N THR A 289 -11.07 0.48 15.64
CA THR A 289 -9.69 0.93 15.91
C THR A 289 -9.63 2.34 16.51
N VAL A 290 -10.64 3.17 16.25
CA VAL A 290 -10.78 4.52 16.82
C VAL A 290 -12.14 4.62 17.52
N PRO A 291 -12.21 4.24 18.82
CA PRO A 291 -13.48 4.20 19.55
C PRO A 291 -14.21 5.54 19.54
N PRO A 292 -15.56 5.57 19.61
CA PRO A 292 -16.34 6.82 19.56
C PRO A 292 -15.94 7.86 20.62
N GLU A 293 -15.43 7.41 21.78
CA GLU A 293 -14.91 8.31 22.81
C GLU A 293 -13.64 9.04 22.37
N ARG A 294 -12.71 8.33 21.71
CA ARG A 294 -11.50 8.92 21.12
C ARG A 294 -11.86 9.92 20.02
N GLN A 295 -12.80 9.57 19.13
CA GLN A 295 -13.28 10.49 18.09
C GLN A 295 -13.91 11.76 18.67
N ARG A 296 -14.73 11.64 19.72
CA ARG A 296 -15.31 12.81 20.41
C ARG A 296 -14.23 13.67 21.07
N ARG A 297 -13.22 13.05 21.67
CA ARG A 297 -12.09 13.74 22.29
C ARG A 297 -11.30 14.55 21.26
N VAL A 298 -10.91 13.94 20.15
CA VAL A 298 -10.20 14.63 19.05
C VAL A 298 -11.00 15.84 18.55
N ARG A 299 -12.31 15.67 18.30
CA ARG A 299 -13.19 16.79 17.89
C ARG A 299 -13.28 17.91 18.93
N ALA A 300 -13.27 17.57 20.22
CA ALA A 300 -13.35 18.55 21.30
C ALA A 300 -12.03 19.29 21.54
N GLU A 301 -10.89 18.68 21.23
CA GLU A 301 -9.58 19.31 21.46
C GLU A 301 -9.12 20.18 20.28
N LEU A 302 -9.62 19.93 19.07
CA LEU A 302 -9.28 20.68 17.85
C LEU A 302 -10.06 21.99 17.68
N VAL A 303 -10.91 22.41 18.63
CA VAL A 303 -11.73 23.64 18.50
C VAL A 303 -11.17 24.85 19.24
N ASP A 304 -10.09 24.68 20.00
CA ASP A 304 -9.60 25.65 20.98
C ASP A 304 -8.15 26.05 20.67
N ASP A 305 -7.93 27.19 20.02
CA ASP A 305 -6.61 27.82 19.80
C ASP A 305 -5.47 26.98 19.14
N GLU A 306 -4.50 27.68 18.55
CA GLU A 306 -3.40 27.07 17.78
C GLU A 306 -2.55 26.12 18.65
N ALA A 307 -2.34 26.45 19.93
CA ALA A 307 -1.49 25.67 20.80
C ALA A 307 -2.15 24.37 21.28
N SER A 308 -3.47 24.34 21.45
CA SER A 308 -4.18 23.07 21.65
C SER A 308 -4.16 22.23 20.39
N THR A 309 -4.47 22.82 19.23
CA THR A 309 -4.49 22.12 17.94
C THR A 309 -3.14 21.45 17.65
N ARG A 310 -2.03 22.18 17.81
CA ARG A 310 -0.66 21.64 17.66
C ARG A 310 -0.41 20.46 18.61
N ARG A 311 -0.81 20.57 19.88
CA ARG A 311 -0.65 19.48 20.87
C ARG A 311 -1.48 18.25 20.52
N THR A 312 -2.73 18.43 20.10
CA THR A 312 -3.60 17.31 19.71
C THR A 312 -3.08 16.62 18.46
N LEU A 313 -2.61 17.38 17.46
CA LEU A 313 -1.97 16.82 16.26
C LEU A 313 -0.72 16.00 16.63
N ALA A 314 0.18 16.58 17.42
CA ALA A 314 1.38 15.90 17.89
C ALA A 314 1.06 14.63 18.70
N SER A 315 0.06 14.70 19.58
CA SER A 315 -0.40 13.54 20.36
C SER A 315 -0.98 12.45 19.47
N ALA A 316 -1.79 12.81 18.48
CA ALA A 316 -2.38 11.85 17.55
C ALA A 316 -1.30 11.16 16.70
N ILE A 317 -0.32 11.92 16.21
CA ILE A 317 0.82 11.39 15.44
C ILE A 317 1.67 10.44 16.30
N ALA A 318 1.95 10.80 17.55
CA ALA A 318 2.71 9.94 18.47
C ALA A 318 1.96 8.65 18.86
N GLU A 319 0.63 8.62 18.73
CA GLU A 319 -0.20 7.43 18.95
C GLU A 319 -0.35 6.57 17.69
N LEU A 320 0.17 6.98 16.54
CA LEU A 320 0.14 6.14 15.34
C LEU A 320 1.10 4.95 15.53
N PRO A 321 0.73 3.75 15.05
CA PRO A 321 1.61 2.59 15.02
C PRO A 321 2.62 2.73 13.88
N LEU A 322 3.39 3.82 13.89
CA LEU A 322 4.39 4.15 12.89
C LEU A 322 5.65 4.64 13.59
N GLU A 323 6.80 4.19 13.14
CA GLU A 323 8.07 4.72 13.60
C GLU A 323 8.27 6.14 13.04
N THR A 324 7.95 7.16 13.85
CA THR A 324 7.93 8.57 13.41
C THR A 324 9.27 9.08 12.90
N GLY A 325 10.39 8.54 13.41
CA GLY A 325 11.75 8.86 12.94
C GLY A 325 12.08 8.31 11.54
N SER A 326 11.31 7.34 11.06
CA SER A 326 11.48 6.72 9.74
C SER A 326 10.59 7.36 8.66
N LEU A 327 9.72 8.31 9.03
CA LEU A 327 8.78 8.92 8.09
C LEU A 327 9.50 9.83 7.08
N PRO A 328 9.10 9.79 5.79
CA PRO A 328 9.68 10.63 4.75
C PRO A 328 9.25 12.10 4.83
N VAL A 329 8.55 12.50 5.91
CA VAL A 329 7.95 13.83 6.05
C VAL A 329 8.40 14.49 7.34
N ASP A 330 8.60 15.81 7.29
CA ASP A 330 8.84 16.63 8.46
C ASP A 330 7.50 16.86 9.19
N LEU A 331 7.30 16.12 10.28
CA LEU A 331 6.06 16.14 11.05
C LEU A 331 5.77 17.51 11.67
N ASP A 332 6.78 18.25 12.10
CA ASP A 332 6.61 19.58 12.66
C ASP A 332 6.13 20.54 11.56
N ALA A 333 6.72 20.45 10.36
CA ALA A 333 6.27 21.22 9.21
C ALA A 333 4.84 20.84 8.76
N VAL A 334 4.47 19.56 8.82
CA VAL A 334 3.09 19.11 8.54
C VAL A 334 2.13 19.72 9.56
N ILE A 335 2.45 19.67 10.85
CA ILE A 335 1.63 20.25 11.91
C ILE A 335 1.47 21.76 11.68
N ASP A 336 2.55 22.49 11.42
CA ASP A 336 2.51 23.93 11.16
C ASP A 336 1.69 24.27 9.90
N THR A 337 1.64 23.37 8.91
CA THR A 337 0.80 23.54 7.72
C THR A 337 -0.69 23.36 8.02
N VAL A 338 -1.05 22.40 8.89
CA VAL A 338 -2.46 22.03 9.11
C VAL A 338 -3.08 22.67 10.37
N VAL A 339 -2.29 23.31 11.23
CA VAL A 339 -2.76 23.87 12.51
C VAL A 339 -3.80 24.99 12.33
N GLU A 340 -3.75 25.71 11.21
CA GLU A 340 -4.69 26.79 10.89
C GLU A 340 -5.91 26.29 10.08
N LEU A 341 -5.95 25.01 9.72
CA LEU A 341 -7.05 24.44 8.94
C LEU A 341 -8.33 24.24 9.77
N PRO A 342 -9.50 24.15 9.12
CA PRO A 342 -10.77 23.95 9.82
C PRO A 342 -10.77 22.68 10.70
N ALA A 343 -11.07 22.88 11.98
CA ALA A 343 -11.08 21.85 13.03
C ALA A 343 -11.89 20.60 12.70
N ALA A 344 -13.12 20.77 12.18
CA ALA A 344 -14.03 19.65 11.95
C ALA A 344 -13.52 18.68 10.86
N PRO A 345 -13.17 19.15 9.64
CA PRO A 345 -12.50 18.32 8.64
C PRO A 345 -11.20 17.67 9.14
N LEU A 346 -10.40 18.42 9.91
CA LEU A 346 -9.14 17.92 10.45
C LEU A 346 -9.35 16.78 11.46
N ALA A 347 -10.37 16.89 12.33
CA ALA A 347 -10.72 15.85 13.29
C ALA A 347 -11.17 14.55 12.61
N ASP A 348 -11.92 14.66 11.52
CA ASP A 348 -12.35 13.51 10.72
C ASP A 348 -11.13 12.86 10.05
N VAL A 349 -10.25 13.64 9.44
CA VAL A 349 -9.01 13.13 8.81
C VAL A 349 -8.10 12.45 9.83
N LEU A 350 -7.87 13.04 11.01
CA LEU A 350 -7.06 12.41 12.06
C LEU A 350 -7.64 11.05 12.49
N SER A 351 -8.95 10.99 12.70
CA SER A 351 -9.61 9.74 13.08
C SER A 351 -9.47 8.67 12.00
N MET A 352 -9.66 9.03 10.73
CA MET A 352 -9.54 8.09 9.61
C MET A 352 -8.08 7.69 9.32
N VAL A 353 -7.11 8.60 9.46
CA VAL A 353 -5.68 8.28 9.32
C VAL A 353 -5.23 7.34 10.44
N THR A 354 -5.65 7.57 11.69
CA THR A 354 -5.39 6.61 12.78
C THR A 354 -6.00 5.25 12.48
N HIS A 355 -7.24 5.22 11.98
CA HIS A 355 -7.88 3.97 11.60
C HIS A 355 -7.07 3.23 10.51
N VAL A 356 -6.72 3.91 9.42
CA VAL A 356 -5.93 3.36 8.32
C VAL A 356 -4.56 2.87 8.80
N ALA A 357 -3.86 3.64 9.64
CA ALA A 357 -2.56 3.25 10.16
C ALA A 357 -2.64 1.97 11.01
N THR A 358 -3.68 1.83 11.86
CA THR A 358 -3.90 0.60 12.63
C THR A 358 -4.22 -0.59 11.74
N ILE A 359 -5.05 -0.41 10.71
CA ILE A 359 -5.36 -1.50 9.77
C ILE A 359 -4.12 -1.91 8.97
N ALA A 360 -3.30 -0.95 8.54
CA ALA A 360 -2.07 -1.22 7.81
C ALA A 360 -1.06 -1.99 8.67
N ASP A 361 -0.83 -1.54 9.91
CA ASP A 361 0.06 -2.19 10.88
C ASP A 361 -0.36 -3.64 11.19
N ASP A 362 -1.67 -3.91 11.29
CA ASP A 362 -2.19 -5.26 11.52
C ASP A 362 -1.97 -6.22 10.33
N VAL A 363 -1.76 -5.70 9.11
CA VAL A 363 -1.70 -6.53 7.89
C VAL A 363 -0.35 -6.55 7.19
N MET A 364 0.54 -5.58 7.45
CA MET A 364 1.87 -5.50 6.86
C MET A 364 2.80 -4.62 7.71
N SER A 365 4.08 -4.96 7.75
CA SER A 365 5.10 -4.06 8.29
C SER A 365 5.21 -2.80 7.42
N THR A 366 5.28 -1.63 8.05
CA THR A 366 5.44 -0.33 7.35
C THR A 366 6.81 0.29 7.55
N SER A 367 7.61 -0.27 8.47
CA SER A 367 8.99 0.12 8.73
C SER A 367 9.93 -1.09 8.66
N LEU A 368 11.22 -0.83 8.49
CA LEU A 368 12.23 -1.90 8.52
C LEU A 368 12.33 -2.50 9.94
N ALA A 369 12.26 -1.67 10.98
CA ALA A 369 12.30 -2.12 12.36
C ALA A 369 11.16 -3.10 12.65
N ASP A 370 9.93 -2.78 12.24
CA ASP A 370 8.77 -3.66 12.44
C ASP A 370 8.94 -4.97 11.67
N ALA A 371 9.44 -4.93 10.43
CA ALA A 371 9.68 -6.14 9.63
C ALA A 371 10.76 -7.04 10.27
N LEU A 372 11.84 -6.45 10.78
CA LEU A 372 12.89 -7.20 11.49
C LEU A 372 12.36 -7.79 12.81
N ASP A 373 11.56 -7.05 13.58
CA ASP A 373 10.92 -7.52 14.80
C ASP A 373 9.93 -8.68 14.51
N VAL A 374 9.13 -8.56 13.44
CA VAL A 374 8.26 -9.65 12.97
C VAL A 374 9.10 -10.87 12.61
N LEU A 375 10.19 -10.69 11.87
CA LEU A 375 11.08 -11.76 11.45
C LEU A 375 11.70 -12.49 12.67
N GLU A 376 12.19 -11.76 13.66
CA GLU A 376 12.75 -12.31 14.90
C GLU A 376 11.69 -13.07 15.72
N ARG A 377 10.47 -12.52 15.85
CA ARG A 377 9.35 -13.18 16.53
C ARG A 377 8.93 -14.48 15.83
N ARG A 378 8.84 -14.46 14.49
CA ARG A 378 8.50 -15.64 13.68
C ARG A 378 9.56 -16.74 13.83
N ALA A 379 10.84 -16.39 13.85
CA ALA A 379 11.94 -17.35 14.06
C ALA A 379 11.94 -17.97 15.47
N SER A 380 11.56 -17.19 16.49
CA SER A 380 11.53 -17.61 17.90
C SER A 380 10.30 -18.44 18.27
N THR A 381 9.26 -18.46 17.43
CA THR A 381 8.02 -19.19 17.67
C THR A 381 8.12 -20.60 17.09
N PRO A 382 7.94 -21.68 17.89
CA PRO A 382 7.93 -23.04 17.36
C PRO A 382 6.84 -23.18 16.29
N GLN A 383 7.21 -23.55 15.05
CA GLN A 383 6.25 -23.94 14.02
C GLN A 383 5.46 -25.15 14.54
N SER A 384 4.13 -25.02 14.64
CA SER A 384 3.23 -26.07 15.15
C SER A 384 2.53 -26.81 14.03
#